data_AF-A0A4D7B149-F1
#
_entry.id   AF-A0A4D7B149-F1
#
_cell.length_a   1.000
_cell.length_b   1.000
_cell.length_c   1.000
_cell.angle_alpha   90.00
_cell.angle_beta   90.00
_cell.angle_gamma   90.00
#
_symmetry.space_group_name_H-M   'P 1'
#
loop_
_entity.id
_entity.type
_entity.pdbx_description
1 polymer ?
#
loop_
_entity_poly.entity_id
_entity_poly.type
_entity_poly.pdbx_seq_one_letter_code
_entity_poly.pdbx_strand_id
1 'polypeptide(L)' 'MPRVRAATATLAHCRFLAILMFGAYALINALLFALAPLTTGWPTWAVTALAVPPMVLGMVHLVIPLARRSGR' A
#
# COMPACT_ATOMS: atom_id res chain seq x y z
N MET A 1 6.98 -18.36 -31.17
CA MET A 1 6.20 -17.17 -30.77
C MET A 1 6.41 -16.84 -29.28
N PRO A 2 7.44 -16.06 -28.89
CA PRO A 2 7.77 -15.78 -27.47
C PRO A 2 7.28 -14.41 -26.93
N ARG A 3 7.01 -13.42 -27.80
CA ARG A 3 6.77 -12.03 -27.38
C ARG A 3 5.45 -11.79 -26.64
N VAL A 4 4.41 -12.59 -26.93
CA VAL A 4 3.06 -12.40 -26.34
C VAL A 4 3.04 -12.72 -24.84
N ARG A 5 3.87 -13.65 -24.36
CA ARG A 5 3.97 -14.00 -22.94
C ARG A 5 4.66 -12.93 -22.11
N ALA A 6 5.61 -12.21 -22.70
CA ALA A 6 6.33 -11.14 -22.01
C ALA A 6 5.41 -9.94 -21.75
N ALA A 7 4.61 -9.54 -22.75
CA ALA A 7 3.69 -8.40 -22.65
C ALA A 7 2.57 -8.60 -21.62
N THR A 8 2.04 -9.83 -21.50
CA THR A 8 1.05 -10.17 -20.47
C THR A 8 1.67 -10.23 -19.07
N ALA A 9 2.91 -10.68 -18.95
CA ALA A 9 3.64 -10.66 -17.69
C ALA A 9 3.93 -9.23 -17.21
N THR A 10 4.34 -8.31 -18.11
CA THR A 10 4.51 -6.89 -17.75
C THR A 10 3.19 -6.24 -17.38
N LEU A 11 2.10 -6.51 -18.10
CA LEU A 11 0.79 -5.96 -17.75
C LEU A 11 0.28 -6.44 -16.38
N ALA A 12 0.46 -7.73 -16.06
CA ALA A 12 0.14 -8.27 -14.75
C ALA A 12 1.01 -7.64 -13.63
N HIS A 13 2.29 -7.42 -13.90
CA HIS A 13 3.19 -6.74 -12.97
C HIS A 13 2.81 -5.26 -12.76
N CYS A 14 2.47 -4.54 -13.82
CA CYS A 14 1.99 -3.15 -13.73
C CYS A 14 0.68 -3.04 -12.94
N ARG A 15 -0.26 -3.97 -13.15
CA ARG A 15 -1.51 -4.02 -12.37
C ARG A 15 -1.24 -4.27 -10.90
N PHE A 16 -0.34 -5.20 -10.59
CA PHE A 16 0.08 -5.48 -9.22
C PHE A 16 0.70 -4.25 -8.57
N LEU A 17 1.66 -3.60 -9.23
CA LEU A 17 2.28 -2.36 -8.76
C LEU A 17 1.27 -1.25 -8.54
N ALA A 18 0.33 -1.06 -9.47
CA ALA A 18 -0.72 -0.06 -9.34
C ALA A 18 -1.60 -0.33 -8.09
N ILE A 19 -2.06 -1.56 -7.88
CA ILE A 19 -2.87 -1.91 -6.71
C ILE A 19 -2.07 -1.69 -5.41
N LEU A 20 -0.79 -2.07 -5.39
CA LEU A 20 0.09 -1.80 -4.24
C LEU A 20 0.24 -0.30 -3.98
N MET A 21 0.53 0.51 -5.01
CA MET A 21 0.69 1.97 -4.86
C MET A 21 -0.59 2.63 -4.35
N PHE A 22 -1.74 2.32 -4.96
CA PHE A 22 -3.02 2.89 -4.55
C PHE A 22 -3.43 2.42 -3.15
N GLY A 23 -3.28 1.12 -2.85
CA GLY A 23 -3.59 0.57 -1.54
C GLY A 23 -2.68 1.14 -0.44
N ALA A 24 -1.39 1.30 -0.73
CA ALA A 24 -0.43 1.96 0.17
C ALA A 24 -0.85 3.41 0.45
N TYR A 25 -1.07 4.19 -0.61
CA TYR A 25 -1.41 5.60 -0.50
C TYR A 25 -2.72 5.82 0.28
N ALA A 26 -3.75 5.03 -0.03
CA ALA A 26 -5.03 5.09 0.67
C ALA A 26 -4.87 4.72 2.16
N LEU A 27 -4.12 3.66 2.46
CA LEU A 27 -3.89 3.22 3.84
C LEU A 27 -3.14 4.27 4.65
N ILE A 28 -2.06 4.84 4.10
CA ILE A 28 -1.28 5.89 4.75
C ILE A 28 -2.16 7.09 5.07
N ASN A 29 -2.90 7.59 4.08
CA ASN A 29 -3.74 8.77 4.26
C ASN A 29 -4.86 8.52 5.28
N ALA A 30 -5.51 7.35 5.22
CA ALA A 30 -6.54 6.99 6.20
C ALA A 30 -5.97 6.96 7.63
N LEU A 31 -4.76 6.40 7.79
CA LEU A 31 -4.11 6.31 9.08
C LEU A 31 -3.68 7.67 9.62
N LEU A 32 -3.06 8.50 8.78
CA LEU A 32 -2.69 9.87 9.13
C LEU A 32 -3.91 10.72 9.45
N PHE A 33 -5.02 10.55 8.73
CA PHE A 33 -6.27 11.25 9.02
C PHE A 33 -6.87 10.81 10.36
N ALA A 34 -6.84 9.52 10.66
CA ALA A 34 -7.30 8.99 11.95
C ALA A 34 -6.40 9.43 13.13
N LEU A 35 -5.10 9.54 12.89
CA LEU A 35 -4.11 9.96 13.88
C LEU A 35 -4.01 11.48 14.05
N ALA A 36 -4.38 12.26 13.02
CA ALA A 36 -4.32 13.71 13.02
C ALA A 36 -4.87 14.38 14.29
N PRO A 37 -6.08 14.05 14.80
CA PRO A 37 -6.59 14.68 16.02
C PRO A 37 -5.76 14.34 17.26
N LEU A 38 -5.18 13.13 17.32
CA LEU A 38 -4.39 12.63 18.45
C LEU A 38 -2.94 13.11 18.45
N THR A 39 -2.38 13.34 17.26
CA THR A 39 -0.97 13.74 17.09
C THR A 39 -0.81 15.26 16.90
N THR A 40 -1.84 16.04 17.22
CA THR A 40 -1.81 17.50 17.12
C THR A 40 -0.69 18.07 18.01
N GLY A 41 0.31 18.72 17.41
CA GLY A 41 1.46 19.28 18.11
C GLY A 41 2.62 18.31 18.35
N TRP A 42 2.54 17.06 17.88
CA TRP A 42 3.65 16.12 17.97
C TRP A 42 4.71 16.40 16.90
N PRO A 43 5.99 16.17 17.20
CA PRO A 43 7.03 16.22 16.18
C PRO A 43 6.84 15.08 15.18
N THR A 44 7.20 15.32 13.91
CA THR A 44 6.97 14.38 12.81
C THR A 44 7.51 12.98 13.06
N TRP A 45 8.65 12.86 13.75
CA TRP A 45 9.26 11.55 14.07
C TRP A 45 8.39 10.71 15.01
N ALA A 46 7.65 11.33 15.94
CA ALA A 46 6.79 10.62 16.87
C ALA A 46 5.51 10.13 16.16
N VAL A 47 4.98 10.96 15.26
CA VAL A 47 3.83 10.60 14.42
C VAL A 47 4.18 9.44 13.48
N THR A 48 5.34 9.48 12.82
CA THR A 48 5.76 8.40 11.93
C THR A 48 6.08 7.13 12.71
N ALA A 49 6.74 7.21 13.87
CA ALA A 49 6.99 6.05 14.72
C ALA A 49 5.70 5.34 15.16
N LEU A 50 4.63 6.10 15.41
CA LEU A 50 3.32 5.55 15.78
C LEU A 50 2.51 5.05 14.57
N ALA A 51 2.60 5.73 13.43
CA ALA A 51 1.84 5.39 12.22
C ALA A 51 2.43 4.18 11.47
N VAL A 52 3.76 4.01 11.47
CA VAL A 52 4.42 2.95 10.70
C VAL A 52 4.02 1.52 11.11
N PRO A 53 3.97 1.15 12.40
CA PRO A 53 3.58 -0.21 12.80
C PRO A 53 2.18 -0.63 12.27
N PRO A 54 1.11 0.17 12.47
CA PRO A 54 -0.20 -0.15 11.90
C PRO A 54 -0.22 -0.09 10.37
N MET A 55 0.57 0.79 9.75
CA MET A 55 0.69 0.88 8.29
C MET A 55 1.28 -0.39 7.69
N VAL A 56 2.34 -0.96 8.29
CA VAL A 56 2.95 -2.22 7.83
C VAL A 56 1.99 -3.38 8.01
N LEU A 57 1.30 -3.46 9.14
CA LEU A 57 0.28 -4.48 9.39
C LEU A 57 -0.86 -4.40 8.35
N GLY A 58 -1.37 -3.20 8.06
CA GLY A 58 -2.39 -3.01 7.04
C GLY A 58 -1.89 -3.38 5.64
N MET A 59 -0.64 -3.08 5.30
CA MET A 59 -0.06 -3.50 4.02
C MET A 59 -0.01 -5.02 3.88
N VAL A 60 0.49 -5.72 4.90
CA VAL A 60 0.67 -7.18 4.87
C VAL A 60 -0.68 -7.91 4.85
N HIS A 61 -1.66 -7.43 5.62
CA HIS A 61 -2.95 -8.10 5.79
C HIS A 61 -4.05 -7.67 4.83
N LEU A 62 -4.02 -6.45 4.29
CA LEU A 62 -5.04 -5.94 3.36
C LEU A 62 -4.46 -5.76 1.95
N VAL A 63 -3.44 -4.92 1.80
CA VAL A 63 -2.98 -4.45 0.48
C VAL A 63 -2.34 -5.58 -0.34
N ILE A 64 -1.42 -6.34 0.26
CA ILE A 64 -0.73 -7.46 -0.39
C ILE A 64 -1.69 -8.59 -0.83
N PRO A 65 -2.63 -9.07 0.01
CA PRO A 65 -3.58 -10.10 -0.43
C PRO A 65 -4.55 -9.60 -1.50
N LEU A 66 -5.00 -8.34 -1.45
CA LEU A 66 -5.80 -7.72 -2.51
C LEU A 66 -5.05 -7.68 -3.85
N ALA A 67 -3.78 -7.26 -3.83
CA ALA A 67 -2.93 -7.24 -5.01
C ALA A 67 -2.67 -8.65 -5.57
N ARG A 68 -2.42 -9.64 -4.69
CA ARG A 68 -2.22 -11.04 -5.09
C ARG A 68 -3.49 -11.72 -5.61
N ARG A 69 -4.68 -11.26 -5.20
CA ARG A 69 -5.95 -11.81 -5.69
C ARG A 69 -6.29 -11.38 -7.12
N SER A 70 -5.78 -10.25 -7.59
CA SER A 70 -6.07 -9.71 -8.93
C SER A 70 -5.20 -10.30 -10.06
N GLY A 71 -4.15 -11.06 -9.72
CA GLY A 71 -3.24 -11.69 -10.69
C GLY A 71 -3.47 -13.19 -10.93
N ARG A 72 -4.55 -13.77 -10.39
CA ARG A 72 -5.01 -15.14 -10.69
C ARG A 72 -6.09 -15.08 -11.76
#